data_AF-A0AAU2CT61-F1
#
_entry.id   AF-A0AAU2CT61-F1
#
_cell.length_a   1.000
_cell.length_b   1.000
_cell.length_c   1.000
_cell.angle_alpha   90.00
_cell.angle_beta   90.00
_cell.angle_gamma   90.00
#
_symmetry.space_group_name_H-M   'P 1'
#
loop_
_entity.id
_entity.type
_entity.pdbx_description
1 polymer ?
#
loop_
_entity_poly.entity_id
_entity_poly.type
_entity_poly.pdbx_seq_one_letter_code
_entity_poly.pdbx_strand_id
1 'polypeptide(L)'
;MPRWALLLDKPPGEGPYRRQFELMATIDGTREEAETRFGELVRLYQPRHPMYPLRMRRFRTGDGWMLVGDGSSGGVFTYHFLLTELEWDSGPITY
;
A
#
# COMPACT_ATOMS: atom_id res chain seq x y z
N MET A 1 -23.17 -1.52 -2.16
CA MET A 1 -22.06 -2.48 -1.94
C MET A 1 -20.94 -1.73 -1.25
N PRO A 2 -20.21 -2.34 -0.31
CA PRO A 2 -19.08 -1.69 0.30
C PRO A 2 -18.01 -1.39 -0.75
N ARG A 3 -17.32 -0.26 -0.58
CA ARG A 3 -16.20 0.13 -1.41
C ARG A 3 -14.92 -0.03 -0.60
N TRP A 4 -13.92 -0.64 -1.20
CA TRP A 4 -12.62 -0.89 -0.60
C TRP A 4 -11.54 -0.13 -1.33
N ALA A 5 -10.53 0.31 -0.59
CA ALA A 5 -9.38 1.03 -1.08
C ALA A 5 -8.08 0.36 -0.60
N LEU A 6 -7.09 0.31 -1.50
CA LEU A 6 -5.72 -0.05 -1.19
C LEU A 6 -4.92 1.24 -1.01
N LEU A 7 -4.48 1.52 0.20
CA LEU A 7 -3.61 2.66 0.50
C LEU A 7 -2.17 2.18 0.69
N LEU A 8 -1.20 2.97 0.24
CA LEU A 8 0.23 2.69 0.38
C LEU A 8 0.91 3.76 1.24
N ASP A 9 1.39 3.37 2.42
CA ASP A 9 2.35 4.14 3.21
C ASP A 9 3.76 3.84 2.73
N LYS A 10 4.43 4.84 2.17
CA LYS A 10 5.81 4.71 1.67
C LYS A 10 6.83 5.01 2.76
N PRO A 11 8.00 4.37 2.71
CA PRO A 11 9.07 4.69 3.64
C PRO A 11 9.54 6.14 3.44
N PRO A 12 10.01 6.81 4.51
CA PRO A 12 10.63 8.13 4.39
C PRO A 12 11.82 8.08 3.40
N GLY A 13 11.87 9.06 2.49
CA GLY A 13 12.86 9.11 1.41
C GLY A 13 12.32 8.75 0.02
N GLU A 14 11.14 8.13 -0.08
CA GLU A 14 10.44 7.91 -1.34
C GLU A 14 9.24 8.87 -1.48
N GLY A 15 9.52 10.13 -1.80
CA GLY A 15 8.50 11.17 -2.00
C GLY A 15 8.71 12.43 -1.16
N PRO A 16 7.71 13.34 -1.10
CA PRO A 16 7.82 14.57 -0.31
C PRO A 16 8.08 14.24 1.18
N TYR A 17 8.70 15.19 1.90
CA TYR A 17 9.13 15.04 3.31
C TYR A 17 8.00 14.65 4.30
N ARG A 18 6.74 14.72 3.88
CA ARG A 18 5.57 14.32 4.67
C ARG A 18 5.07 12.97 4.18
N ARG A 19 4.84 12.04 5.12
CA ARG A 19 4.13 10.78 4.83
C ARG A 19 2.80 11.12 4.16
N GLN A 20 2.63 10.62 2.95
CA GLN A 20 1.37 10.69 2.21
C GLN A 20 1.01 9.25 1.85
N PHE A 21 -0.16 8.83 2.30
CA PHE A 21 -0.75 7.58 1.82
C PHE A 21 -1.12 7.77 0.34
N GLU A 22 -0.62 6.90 -0.52
CA GLU A 22 -1.02 6.88 -1.92
C GLU A 22 -2.23 5.97 -2.08
N LEU A 23 -3.31 6.47 -2.66
CA LEU A 23 -4.45 5.65 -3.07
C LEU A 23 -4.07 4.86 -4.33
N MET A 24 -3.81 3.56 -4.17
CA MET A 24 -3.36 2.71 -5.27
C MET A 24 -4.50 2.21 -6.15
N ALA A 25 -5.62 1.83 -5.53
CA ALA A 25 -6.77 1.27 -6.20
C ALA A 25 -8.02 1.34 -5.32
N THR A 26 -9.18 1.31 -5.96
CA THR A 26 -10.49 1.15 -5.31
C THR A 26 -11.28 0.07 -6.03
N ILE A 27 -12.08 -0.71 -5.28
CA ILE A 27 -13.06 -1.63 -5.87
C ILE A 27 -14.37 -1.58 -5.08
N ASP A 28 -15.48 -1.89 -5.75
CA ASP A 28 -16.76 -2.19 -5.11
C ASP A 28 -16.89 -3.71 -4.96
N GLY A 29 -17.36 -4.21 -3.82
CA GLY A 29 -17.48 -5.65 -3.59
C GLY A 29 -17.34 -6.07 -2.13
N THR A 30 -17.16 -7.36 -1.88
CA THR A 30 -16.89 -7.89 -0.53
C THR A 30 -15.43 -7.70 -0.12
N ARG A 31 -15.15 -7.88 1.17
CA ARG A 31 -13.78 -7.83 1.69
C ARG A 31 -12.90 -8.89 1.04
N GLU A 32 -13.41 -10.09 0.81
CA GLU A 32 -12.67 -11.22 0.24
C GLU A 32 -12.28 -10.96 -1.22
N GLU A 33 -13.18 -10.33 -1.99
CA GLU A 33 -12.90 -9.88 -3.35
C GLU A 33 -11.80 -8.80 -3.35
N ALA A 34 -11.86 -7.86 -2.41
CA ALA A 34 -10.85 -6.82 -2.23
C ALA A 34 -9.49 -7.42 -1.84
N GLU A 35 -9.47 -8.37 -0.91
CA GLU A 35 -8.25 -9.06 -0.52
C GLU A 35 -7.60 -9.82 -1.67
N THR A 36 -8.41 -10.45 -2.53
CA THR A 36 -7.94 -11.18 -3.71
C THR A 36 -7.32 -10.23 -4.72
N ARG A 37 -8.08 -9.20 -5.14
CA ARG A 37 -7.66 -8.20 -6.14
C ARG A 37 -6.45 -7.40 -5.68
N PHE A 38 -6.50 -6.86 -4.47
CA PHE A 38 -5.40 -6.06 -3.94
C PHE A 38 -4.18 -6.94 -3.63
N GLY A 39 -4.38 -8.19 -3.22
CA GLY A 39 -3.28 -9.14 -3.07
C GLY A 39 -2.49 -9.35 -4.37
N GLU A 40 -3.15 -9.35 -5.53
CA GLU A 40 -2.48 -9.38 -6.84
C GLU A 40 -1.67 -8.10 -7.09
N LEU A 41 -2.25 -6.94 -6.84
CA LEU A 41 -1.55 -5.65 -6.99
C LEU A 41 -0.31 -5.57 -6.09
N VAL A 42 -0.43 -5.96 -4.82
CA VAL A 42 0.69 -6.01 -3.87
C VAL A 42 1.76 -7.01 -4.34
N ARG A 43 1.36 -8.13 -4.97
CA ARG A 43 2.30 -9.10 -5.56
C ARG A 43 3.12 -8.52 -6.69
N LEU A 44 2.50 -7.69 -7.53
CA LEU A 44 3.12 -7.05 -8.69
C LEU A 44 3.87 -5.75 -8.37
N TYR A 45 3.63 -5.16 -7.19
CA TYR A 45 4.27 -3.91 -6.80
C TYR A 45 5.80 -4.00 -6.80
N GLN A 46 6.44 -3.04 -7.48
CA GLN A 46 7.89 -2.89 -7.54
C GLN A 46 8.30 -1.66 -6.74
N PRO A 47 8.92 -1.83 -5.55
CA PRO A 47 9.37 -0.71 -4.72
C PRO A 47 10.54 0.02 -5.39
N ARG A 48 10.60 1.35 -5.24
CA ARG A 48 11.74 2.15 -5.74
C ARG A 48 12.89 2.21 -4.73
N HIS A 49 12.61 2.00 -3.44
CA HIS A 49 13.60 1.93 -2.38
C HIS A 49 13.60 0.56 -1.68
N PRO A 50 14.75 0.07 -1.22
CA PRO A 50 16.09 0.62 -1.45
C PRO A 50 16.50 0.57 -2.93
N MET A 51 17.35 1.52 -3.36
CA MET A 51 17.89 1.57 -4.73
C MET A 51 18.72 0.32 -5.07
N TYR A 52 19.39 -0.25 -4.06
CA TYR A 52 20.17 -1.47 -4.16
C TYR A 52 19.66 -2.50 -3.14
N PRO A 53 18.58 -3.23 -3.48
CA PRO A 53 17.99 -4.21 -2.56
C PRO A 53 18.87 -5.45 -2.44
N LEU A 54 19.18 -5.83 -1.19
CA LEU A 54 19.77 -7.14 -0.88
C LEU A 54 18.69 -8.21 -0.71
N ARG A 55 17.56 -7.83 -0.12
CA ARG A 55 16.46 -8.74 0.18
C ARG A 55 15.14 -7.99 0.25
N MET A 56 14.10 -8.53 -0.39
CA MET A 56 12.72 -8.07 -0.27
C MET A 56 11.88 -9.19 0.36
N ARG A 57 11.03 -8.84 1.33
CA ARG A 57 10.13 -9.78 2.02
C ARG A 57 8.75 -9.18 2.12
N ARG A 58 7.74 -9.95 1.74
CA ARG A 58 6.33 -9.56 1.84
C ARG A 58 5.66 -10.35 2.96
N PHE A 59 4.90 -9.66 3.78
CA PHE A 59 4.15 -10.22 4.91
C PHE A 59 2.68 -9.89 4.75
N ARG A 60 1.82 -10.80 5.23
CA ARG A 60 0.39 -10.53 5.43
C ARG A 60 0.20 -9.92 6.81
N THR A 61 -0.60 -8.86 6.92
CA THR A 61 -1.04 -8.27 8.20
C THR A 61 -2.52 -8.58 8.41
N GLY A 62 -3.09 -8.20 9.57
CA GLY A 62 -4.52 -8.39 9.84
C GLY A 62 -5.44 -7.56 8.92
N ASP A 63 -4.91 -6.47 8.39
CA ASP A 63 -5.60 -5.42 7.65
C ASP A 63 -4.89 -5.06 6.33
N GLY A 64 -4.07 -5.96 5.79
CA GLY A 64 -3.28 -5.63 4.59
C GLY A 64 -1.99 -6.42 4.42
N TRP A 65 -0.95 -5.74 3.96
CA TRP A 65 0.36 -6.34 3.69
C TRP A 65 1.48 -5.38 4.05
N MET A 66 2.64 -5.94 4.33
CA MET A 66 3.86 -5.18 4.52
C MET A 66 4.96 -5.71 3.60
N LEU A 67 5.66 -4.82 2.91
CA LEU A 67 6.86 -5.15 2.15
C LEU A 67 8.07 -4.52 2.86
N VAL A 68 9.04 -5.35 3.21
CA VAL A 68 10.28 -4.94 3.87
C VAL A 68 11.44 -5.19 2.94
N GLY A 69 12.19 -4.14 2.62
CA GLY A 69 13.40 -4.18 1.82
C GLY A 69 14.65 -3.87 2.64
N ASP A 70 15.64 -4.76 2.61
CA ASP A 70 16.97 -4.54 3.16
C ASP A 70 17.86 -3.93 2.07
N GLY A 71 18.42 -2.75 2.32
CA GLY A 71 19.34 -2.06 1.41
C GLY A 71 20.80 -2.45 1.66
N SER A 72 21.62 -2.40 0.61
CA SER A 72 23.06 -2.71 0.69
C SER A 72 23.86 -1.79 1.63
N SER A 73 23.34 -0.59 1.92
CA SER A 73 23.93 0.35 2.89
C SER A 73 23.48 0.12 4.34
N GLY A 74 22.81 -1.01 4.63
CA GLY A 74 22.33 -1.36 5.97
C GLY A 74 20.99 -0.73 6.39
N GLY A 75 20.36 0.07 5.51
CA GLY A 75 19.03 0.62 5.76
C GLY A 75 17.91 -0.41 5.58
N VAL A 76 16.87 -0.33 6.39
CA VAL A 76 15.63 -1.13 6.25
C VAL A 76 14.50 -0.20 5.84
N PHE A 77 13.77 -0.57 4.79
CA PHE A 77 12.70 0.23 4.20
C PHE A 77 11.40 -0.56 4.25
N THR A 78 10.33 0.05 4.76
CA THR A 78 9.03 -0.60 4.92
C THR A 78 7.96 0.12 4.12
N TYR A 79 7.16 -0.66 3.40
CA TYR A 79 5.95 -0.22 2.72
C TYR A 79 4.75 -0.89 3.38
N HIS A 80 3.75 -0.11 3.78
CA HIS A 80 2.51 -0.65 4.34
C HIS A 80 1.38 -0.50 3.33
N PHE A 81 0.81 -1.63 2.93
CA PHE A 81 -0.38 -1.68 2.09
C PHE A 81 -1.56 -1.92 3.00
N LEU A 82 -2.44 -0.94 3.11
CA LEU A 82 -3.63 -0.99 3.96
C LEU A 82 -4.85 -1.36 3.11
N LEU A 83 -5.56 -2.41 3.53
CA LEU A 83 -6.89 -2.75 3.05
C LEU A 83 -7.89 -1.94 3.87
N THR A 84 -8.54 -0.97 3.25
CA THR A 84 -9.42 -0.02 3.94
C THR A 84 -10.82 -0.04 3.33
N GLU A 85 -11.85 0.03 4.18
CA GLU A 85 -13.23 0.21 3.75
C GLU A 85 -13.54 1.71 3.70
N LEU A 86 -14.24 2.15 2.66
CA LEU A 86 -14.73 3.52 2.54
C LEU A 86 -16.05 3.64 3.31
N GLU A 87 -15.98 4.25 4.49
CA GLU A 87 -17.14 4.46 5.35
C GLU A 87 -17.99 5.66 4.91
N TRP A 88 -17.36 6.71 4.39
CA TRP A 88 -18.03 7.94 3.98
C TRP A 88 -17.32 8.59 2.79
N ASP A 89 -18.10 9.05 1.82
CA ASP A 89 -17.66 9.76 0.64
C ASP A 89 -18.51 11.03 0.50
N SER A 90 -17.87 12.21 0.47
CA SER A 90 -18.58 13.48 0.24
C SER A 90 -19.15 13.59 -1.17
N GLY A 91 -18.69 12.74 -2.09
CA GLY A 91 -18.73 13.00 -3.52
C GLY A 91 -17.80 14.15 -3.93
N PRO A 92 -17.81 14.54 -5.20
CA PRO A 92 -17.04 15.69 -5.68
C PRO A 92 -17.45 16.97 -4.94
N ILE A 93 -16.49 17.59 -4.25
CA ILE A 93 -16.69 18.93 -3.68
C ILE A 93 -16.68 19.92 -4.83
N THR A 94 -17.81 20.59 -5.06
CA THR A 94 -17.94 21.69 -6.01
C THR A 94 -18.01 23.00 -5.22
N TYR A 95 -17.29 24.02 -5.68
CA TYR A 95 -17.23 25.35 -5.07
C TYR A 95 -17.97 26.36 -5.95
#